data_AF-A0A644Z1K4-F1
#
_entry.id   AF-A0A644Z1K4-F1
#
_cell.length_a   1.000
_cell.length_b   1.000
_cell.length_c   1.000
_cell.angle_alpha   90.00
_cell.angle_beta   90.00
_cell.angle_gamma   90.00
#
_symmetry.space_group_name_H-M   'P 1'
#
loop_
_entity.id
_entity.type
_entity.pdbx_description
1 polymer ?
#
loop_
_entity_poly.entity_id
_entity_poly.type
_entity_poly.pdbx_seq_one_letter_code
_entity_poly.pdbx_strand_id
1 'polypeptide(L)' 'MAKNEATDESAKKFDDRHRKYLLGKKASRRIETDNGMIIVDQGGEITEEVLQKAKLAGKFVELSMNIQ' A
#
# COMPACT_ATOMS: atom_id res chain seq x y z
N MET A 1 -27.03 -11.20 -15.94
CA MET A 1 -26.04 -10.18 -15.53
C MET A 1 -25.18 -10.82 -14.44
N ALA A 2 -23.95 -11.29 -14.74
CA ALA A 2 -23.15 -12.07 -13.77
C ALA A 2 -21.62 -11.91 -13.93
N LYS A 3 -21.15 -11.02 -14.82
CA LYS A 3 -19.73 -10.95 -15.20
C LYS A 3 -18.93 -9.84 -14.50
N ASN A 4 -19.54 -9.08 -13.58
CA ASN A 4 -18.90 -7.92 -12.95
C ASN A 4 -18.53 -8.11 -11.47
N GLU A 5 -19.16 -9.06 -10.75
CA GLU A 5 -18.90 -9.27 -9.32
C GLU A 5 -17.65 -10.12 -9.06
N ALA A 6 -17.34 -11.10 -9.91
CA ALA A 6 -16.19 -11.99 -9.72
C ALA A 6 -14.84 -11.25 -9.85
N THR A 7 -14.76 -10.22 -10.68
CA THR A 7 -13.59 -9.35 -10.84
C THR A 7 -13.39 -8.43 -9.65
N ASP A 8 -14.49 -7.89 -9.10
CA ASP A 8 -14.46 -6.97 -7.94
C ASP A 8 -14.09 -7.71 -6.65
N GLU A 9 -14.68 -8.88 -6.42
CA GLU A 9 -14.33 -9.79 -5.32
C GLU A 9 -12.85 -10.23 -5.34
N SER A 10 -12.33 -10.55 -6.53
CA SER A 10 -10.95 -10.98 -6.70
C SER A 10 -9.96 -9.84 -6.47
N ALA A 11 -10.27 -8.63 -6.96
CA ALA A 11 -9.48 -7.43 -6.72
C ALA A 11 -9.46 -7.04 -5.24
N LYS A 12 -10.61 -7.11 -4.55
CA LYS A 12 -10.71 -6.87 -3.10
C LYS A 12 -9.88 -7.86 -2.28
N LYS A 13 -9.98 -9.16 -2.58
CA LYS A 13 -9.19 -10.20 -1.88
C LYS A 13 -7.68 -10.08 -2.13
N PHE A 14 -7.28 -9.54 -3.27
CA PHE A 14 -5.87 -9.29 -3.58
C PHE A 14 -5.32 -8.10 -2.78
N ASP A 15 -6.10 -7.01 -2.67
CA ASP A 15 -5.76 -5.82 -1.88
C ASP A 15 -5.57 -6.17 -0.39
N ASP A 16 -6.43 -7.03 0.16
CA ASP A 16 -6.38 -7.40 1.59
C ASP A 16 -5.17 -8.27 1.95
N ARG A 17 -4.71 -9.15 1.05
CA ARG A 17 -3.50 -9.95 1.31
C ARG A 17 -2.25 -9.10 1.28
N HIS A 18 -2.13 -8.18 0.32
CA HIS A 18 -1.00 -7.26 0.27
C HIS A 18 -1.00 -6.31 1.46
N ARG A 19 -2.16 -5.76 1.84
CA ARG A 19 -2.28 -4.92 3.05
C ARG A 19 -1.76 -5.65 4.29
N LYS A 20 -2.24 -6.88 4.53
CA LYS A 20 -1.81 -7.69 5.69
C LYS A 20 -0.33 -8.05 5.67
N TYR A 21 0.24 -8.25 4.48
CA TYR A 21 1.67 -8.56 4.34
C TYR A 21 2.57 -7.37 4.63
N LEU A 22 2.12 -6.16 4.24
CA LEU A 22 2.88 -4.94 4.42
C LEU A 22 2.80 -4.40 5.85
N LEU A 23 1.67 -4.59 6.54
CA LEU A 23 1.47 -4.08 7.89
C LEU A 23 2.56 -4.60 8.86
N GLY A 24 3.22 -3.67 9.56
CA GLY A 24 4.31 -3.97 10.51
C GLY A 24 5.69 -4.16 9.87
N LYS A 25 5.80 -4.21 8.53
CA LYS A 25 7.09 -4.21 7.83
C LYS A 25 7.77 -2.84 7.93
N LYS A 26 9.06 -2.79 7.63
CA LYS A 26 9.80 -1.52 7.57
C LYS A 26 10.01 -1.08 6.13
N ALA A 27 9.87 0.21 5.85
CA ALA A 27 10.17 0.77 4.54
C ALA A 27 11.68 0.72 4.27
N SER A 28 12.10 0.19 3.13
CA SER A 28 13.52 0.12 2.75
C SER A 28 14.07 1.47 2.28
N ARG A 29 13.19 2.42 1.93
CA ARG A 29 13.49 3.81 1.56
C ARG A 29 12.34 4.75 1.93
N ARG A 30 12.58 6.07 1.88
CA ARG A 30 11.53 7.08 2.02
C ARG A 30 10.53 6.97 0.86
N ILE A 31 9.24 7.02 1.18
CA ILE A 31 8.14 7.12 0.21
C ILE A 31 7.44 8.46 0.45
N GLU A 32 7.26 9.21 -0.62
CA GLU A 32 6.64 10.53 -0.62
C GLU A 32 5.66 10.67 -1.79
N THR A 33 4.69 11.56 -1.62
CA THR A 33 3.75 11.98 -2.66
C THR A 33 4.43 12.89 -3.68
N ASP A 34 3.80 13.09 -4.82
CA ASP A 34 4.36 13.96 -5.88
C ASP A 34 4.43 15.44 -5.48
N ASN A 35 3.70 15.86 -4.43
CA ASN A 35 3.79 17.19 -3.84
C ASN A 35 4.79 17.29 -2.66
N GLY A 36 5.59 16.24 -2.43
CA GLY A 36 6.67 16.24 -1.43
C GLY A 36 6.22 15.94 0.01
N MET A 37 4.99 15.45 0.22
CA MET A 37 4.55 14.99 1.54
C MET A 37 5.07 13.58 1.81
N ILE A 38 5.72 13.39 2.96
CA ILE A 38 6.25 12.09 3.35
C ILE A 38 5.10 11.18 3.80
N ILE A 39 5.05 9.98 3.21
CA ILE A 39 4.14 8.90 3.58
C ILE A 39 4.79 8.06 4.69
N VAL A 40 6.05 7.66 4.49
CA VAL A 40 6.88 6.95 5.47
C VAL A 40 8.37 7.20 5.19
N ASP A 41 9.16 7.38 6.24
CA ASP A 41 10.62 7.49 6.13
C ASP A 41 11.29 6.11 5.99
N GLN A 42 12.54 6.10 5.50
CA GLN A 42 13.35 4.89 5.49
C GLN A 42 13.49 4.31 6.90
N GLY A 43 13.27 3.00 7.04
CA GLY A 43 13.24 2.29 8.34
C GLY A 43 11.95 2.51 9.13
N GLY A 44 11.04 3.37 8.65
CA GLY A 44 9.73 3.61 9.25
C GLY A 44 8.82 2.39 9.15
N GLU A 45 7.94 2.23 10.14
CA GLU A 45 6.97 1.14 10.13
C GLU A 45 5.82 1.41 9.18
N ILE A 46 5.40 0.36 8.47
CA ILE A 46 4.20 0.40 7.66
C ILE A 46 3.00 0.17 8.57
N THR A 47 2.37 1.27 8.98
CA THR A 47 1.12 1.29 9.74
C THR A 47 -0.10 1.35 8.81
N GLU A 48 -1.31 1.20 9.36
CA GLU A 48 -2.54 1.38 8.57
C GLU A 48 -2.61 2.79 7.96
N GLU A 49 -2.15 3.81 8.69
CA GLU A 49 -2.08 5.18 8.19
C GLU A 49 -1.15 5.30 6.98
N VAL A 50 0.02 4.64 7.01
CA VAL A 50 0.96 4.60 5.87
C VAL A 50 0.30 3.93 4.65
N LEU A 51 -0.41 2.82 4.85
CA LEU A 51 -1.10 2.09 3.78
C LEU A 51 -2.22 2.95 3.16
N GLN A 52 -2.99 3.65 4.00
CA GLN A 52 -4.03 4.57 3.54
C GLN A 52 -3.45 5.74 2.76
N LYS A 53 -2.42 6.41 3.28
CA LYS A 53 -1.73 7.50 2.59
C LYS A 53 -1.16 7.04 1.24
N ALA A 54 -0.50 5.88 1.20
CA ALA A 54 0.05 5.33 -0.02
C ALA A 54 -1.04 4.98 -1.05
N LYS A 55 -2.19 4.46 -0.62
CA LYS A 55 -3.32 4.18 -1.50
C LYS A 55 -3.93 5.46 -2.09
N LEU A 56 -4.16 6.47 -1.24
CA LEU A 56 -4.68 7.77 -1.68
C LEU A 56 -3.72 8.50 -2.63
N ALA A 57 -2.42 8.34 -2.41
CA ALA A 57 -1.38 8.94 -3.25
C ALA A 57 -1.01 8.11 -4.49
N GLY A 58 -1.62 6.94 -4.71
CA GLY A 58 -1.25 6.05 -5.81
C GLY A 58 0.15 5.41 -5.68
N LYS A 59 0.77 5.48 -4.49
CA LYS A 59 2.12 4.97 -4.18
C LYS A 59 2.11 3.55 -3.58
N PHE A 60 0.96 2.89 -3.51
CA PHE A 60 0.85 1.57 -2.86
C PHE A 60 1.74 0.50 -3.49
N VAL A 61 1.86 0.48 -4.82
CA VAL A 61 2.76 -0.43 -5.54
C VAL A 61 4.22 -0.15 -5.17
N GLU A 62 4.61 1.12 -5.17
CA GLU A 62 5.97 1.52 -4.79
C GLU A 62 6.29 1.13 -3.35
N LEU A 63 5.39 1.40 -2.41
CA LEU A 63 5.53 0.97 -1.02
C LEU A 63 5.71 -0.54 -0.92
N SER A 64 4.91 -1.32 -1.66
CA SER A 64 4.98 -2.79 -1.63
C SER A 64 6.29 -3.37 -2.15
N MET A 65 6.97 -2.66 -3.05
CA MET A 65 8.27 -3.05 -3.62
C MET A 65 9.46 -2.64 -2.74
N ASN A 66 9.23 -1.79 -1.74
CA ASN A 66 10.29 -1.16 -0.95
C ASN A 66 10.12 -1.45 0.55
N ILE A 67 10.09 -2.74 0.91
CA ILE A 67 9.98 -3.21 2.30
C ILE A 67 11.16 -4.11 2.69
N GLN A 68 11.40 -4.24 4.00
CA GLN A 68 12.25 -5.25 4.64
C GLN A 68 11.41 -6.16 5.56
#